data_AF-A0A1H5L9M4-F1
#
_entry.id   AF-A0A1H5L9M4-F1
#
_cell.length_a   1.000
_cell.length_b   1.000
_cell.length_c   1.000
_cell.angle_alpha   90.00
_cell.angle_beta   90.00
_cell.angle_gamma   90.00
#
_symmetry.space_group_name_H-M   'P 1'
#
loop_
_entity.id
_entity.type
_entity.pdbx_description
1 polymer ?
#
loop_
_entity_poly.entity_id
_entity_poly.type
_entity_poly.pdbx_seq_one_letter_code
_entity_poly.pdbx_strand_id
1 'polypeptide(L)'
;MRYARELFAPLGAVVAVGALNATGTWSFADVSVGAFLAGRRQQWDRLFAAVCALCGFDRDEATAIADEMAYFHDYDLSARLLVLWSAGVTGVESLHDPSPPVVRRTCRMAADLQLTEFLDMLVRTALDAGTDATAGAPQVIEILTAAGALADPAGNVTPHHVHRMWRVAHPPSVLRPDSSTAEHVKAGLRSYDGTLEELLGGGPPERGYRYVGPAELAVMARRSGGGPGTRIASVADFESWAARQSPAELAEPFTYVVGADGLLCLAPRRSEHVACAGGAAVLGAGEITFVREAGQWAASEVGNQSTGYCPDVTSWPAVARALDGIPLRRPAAFTHEVVFRRCPACAEHNIVREGDFVRVFCGSDLPKAWNVEVDDVGRSAHP
;
A
#
# COMPACT_ATOMS: atom_id res chain seq x y z
N MET A 1 -25.31 1.13 19.19
CA MET A 1 -25.81 -0.27 19.31
C MET A 1 -26.65 -0.75 18.13
N ARG A 2 -27.48 0.10 17.48
CA ARG A 2 -28.37 -0.30 16.37
C ARG A 2 -27.71 -1.14 15.25
N TYR A 3 -26.44 -0.89 14.91
CA TYR A 3 -25.73 -1.56 13.81
C TYR A 3 -24.62 -2.52 14.27
N ALA A 4 -24.57 -2.85 15.56
CA ALA A 4 -23.47 -3.62 16.12
C ALA A 4 -23.37 -5.02 15.48
N ARG A 5 -24.50 -5.71 15.26
CA ARG A 5 -24.53 -7.02 14.60
C ARG A 5 -24.07 -6.93 13.14
N GLU A 6 -24.53 -5.94 12.39
CA GLU A 6 -24.15 -5.72 11.00
C GLU A 6 -22.67 -5.35 10.85
N LEU A 7 -22.10 -4.64 11.83
CA LEU A 7 -20.68 -4.32 11.87
C LEU A 7 -19.82 -5.55 12.24
N PHE A 8 -20.25 -6.34 13.22
CA PHE A 8 -19.52 -7.53 13.64
C PHE A 8 -19.69 -8.73 12.69
N ALA A 9 -20.68 -8.75 11.80
CA ALA A 9 -20.84 -9.84 10.83
C ALA A 9 -19.64 -9.99 9.87
N PRO A 10 -19.22 -8.97 9.12
CA PRO A 10 -18.07 -9.08 8.23
C PRO A 10 -16.76 -9.29 9.00
N LEU A 11 -16.65 -8.77 10.23
CA LEU A 11 -15.48 -9.03 11.08
C LEU A 11 -15.39 -10.50 11.51
N GLY A 12 -16.53 -11.18 11.73
CA GLY A 12 -16.56 -12.61 12.05
C GLY A 12 -16.09 -13.46 10.87
N ALA A 13 -16.50 -13.08 9.65
CA ALA A 13 -16.01 -13.70 8.42
C ALA A 13 -14.49 -13.50 8.24
N VAL A 14 -13.97 -12.30 8.54
CA VAL A 14 -12.53 -12.01 8.55
C VAL A 14 -11.76 -12.94 9.48
N VAL A 15 -12.27 -13.17 10.69
CA VAL A 15 -11.64 -14.10 11.66
C VAL A 15 -11.66 -15.54 11.13
N ALA A 16 -12.78 -15.98 10.54
CA ALA A 16 -12.91 -17.32 9.99
C ALA A 16 -11.94 -17.57 8.82
N VAL A 17 -11.82 -16.60 7.91
CA VAL A 17 -10.86 -16.61 6.80
C VAL A 17 -9.42 -16.64 7.33
N GLY A 18 -9.13 -15.85 8.37
CA GLY A 18 -7.87 -15.85 9.09
C GLY A 18 -7.49 -17.21 9.65
N ALA A 19 -8.44 -17.88 10.29
CA ALA A 19 -8.26 -19.22 10.84
C ALA A 19 -7.90 -20.23 9.74
N LEU A 20 -8.60 -20.20 8.59
CA LEU A 20 -8.26 -21.05 7.43
C LEU A 20 -6.87 -20.74 6.87
N ASN A 21 -6.53 -19.46 6.70
CA ASN A 21 -5.20 -19.06 6.21
C ASN A 21 -4.08 -19.53 7.15
N ALA A 22 -4.32 -19.50 8.47
CA ALA A 22 -3.35 -19.93 9.47
C ALA A 22 -3.07 -21.44 9.48
N THR A 23 -3.96 -22.27 8.92
CA THR A 23 -3.71 -23.72 8.78
C THR A 23 -2.52 -24.00 7.87
N GLY A 24 -2.30 -23.18 6.83
CA GLY A 24 -1.34 -23.43 5.76
C GLY A 24 -1.68 -24.62 4.85
N THR A 25 -2.72 -25.40 5.18
CA THR A 25 -3.22 -26.52 4.36
C THR A 25 -4.44 -26.12 3.55
N TRP A 26 -5.17 -25.07 3.98
CA TRP A 26 -6.44 -24.64 3.40
C TRP A 26 -7.50 -25.76 3.37
N SER A 27 -7.42 -26.66 4.36
CA SER A 27 -8.40 -27.71 4.62
C SER A 27 -9.36 -27.28 5.73
N PHE A 28 -10.67 -27.46 5.51
CA PHE A 28 -11.67 -27.22 6.56
C PHE A 28 -11.57 -28.20 7.73
N ALA A 29 -10.99 -29.39 7.53
CA ALA A 29 -10.82 -30.36 8.60
C ALA A 29 -9.77 -29.93 9.64
N ASP A 30 -8.86 -29.03 9.26
CA ASP A 30 -7.74 -28.59 10.09
C ASP A 30 -8.02 -27.27 10.84
N VAL A 31 -9.16 -26.63 10.57
CA VAL A 31 -9.46 -25.29 11.10
C VAL A 31 -10.16 -25.36 12.45
N SER A 32 -9.71 -24.52 13.39
CA SER A 32 -10.43 -24.19 14.62
C SER A 32 -10.45 -22.67 14.76
N VAL A 33 -11.62 -22.07 14.56
CA VAL A 33 -11.82 -20.62 14.64
C VAL A 33 -11.67 -20.16 16.09
N GLY A 34 -12.23 -20.91 17.03
CA GLY A 34 -12.14 -20.62 18.45
C GLY A 34 -10.71 -20.65 18.95
N ALA A 35 -9.93 -21.69 18.61
CA ALA A 35 -8.52 -21.77 18.99
C ALA A 35 -7.66 -20.69 18.31
N PHE A 36 -7.93 -20.39 17.04
CA PHE A 36 -7.24 -19.34 16.29
C PHE A 36 -7.38 -17.98 16.98
N LEU A 37 -8.60 -17.61 17.38
CA LEU A 37 -8.87 -16.32 18.01
C LEU A 37 -8.43 -16.30 19.49
N ALA A 38 -8.58 -17.41 20.22
CA ALA A 38 -8.07 -17.54 21.58
C ALA A 38 -6.54 -17.34 21.64
N GLY A 39 -5.79 -17.89 20.67
CA GLY A 39 -4.35 -17.65 20.52
C GLY A 39 -3.99 -16.19 20.19
N ARG A 40 -4.97 -15.37 19.79
CA ARG A 40 -4.83 -13.94 19.43
C ARG A 40 -5.67 -13.03 20.34
N ARG A 41 -6.01 -13.49 21.54
CA ARG A 41 -6.93 -12.79 22.45
C ARG A 41 -6.54 -11.32 22.68
N GLN A 42 -5.26 -11.04 22.90
CA GLN A 42 -4.78 -9.66 23.12
C GLN A 42 -4.92 -8.77 21.87
N GLN A 43 -4.80 -9.32 20.66
CA GLN A 43 -5.03 -8.57 19.41
C GLN A 43 -6.53 -8.30 19.24
N TRP A 44 -7.36 -9.32 19.48
CA TRP A 44 -8.81 -9.19 19.46
C TRP A 44 -9.31 -8.15 20.46
N ASP A 45 -8.91 -8.22 21.73
CA ASP A 45 -9.41 -7.30 22.77
C ASP A 45 -9.07 -5.84 22.46
N ARG A 46 -7.91 -5.58 21.82
CA ARG A 46 -7.51 -4.24 21.35
C ARG A 46 -8.37 -3.77 20.19
N LEU A 47 -8.54 -4.61 19.17
CA LEU A 47 -9.41 -4.34 18.02
C LEU A 47 -10.84 -4.05 18.46
N PHE A 48 -11.39 -4.93 19.31
CA PHE A 48 -12.75 -4.83 19.82
C PHE A 48 -12.96 -3.56 20.65
N ALA A 49 -12.01 -3.22 21.53
CA ALA A 49 -12.07 -1.98 22.30
C ALA A 49 -12.03 -0.73 21.41
N ALA A 50 -11.19 -0.74 20.37
CA ALA A 50 -11.09 0.37 19.42
C ALA A 50 -12.39 0.54 18.62
N VAL A 51 -12.99 -0.55 18.16
CA VAL A 51 -14.31 -0.53 17.48
C VAL A 51 -15.39 0.05 18.40
N CYS A 52 -15.48 -0.42 19.65
CA CYS A 52 -16.48 0.07 20.59
C CYS A 52 -16.30 1.57 20.89
N ALA A 53 -15.05 2.02 21.04
CA ALA A 53 -14.73 3.42 21.28
C ALA A 53 -15.12 4.31 20.08
N LEU A 54 -14.73 3.91 18.87
CA LEU A 54 -15.01 4.67 17.63
C LEU A 54 -16.53 4.79 17.36
N CYS A 55 -17.27 3.71 17.61
CA CYS A 55 -18.69 3.59 17.31
C CYS A 55 -19.61 3.97 18.47
N GLY A 56 -19.06 4.40 19.62
CA GLY A 56 -19.84 4.73 20.82
C GLY A 56 -20.68 3.56 21.33
N PHE A 57 -20.16 2.34 21.25
CA PHE A 57 -20.86 1.14 21.72
C PHE A 57 -20.62 0.91 23.21
N ASP A 58 -21.67 0.51 23.92
CA ASP A 58 -21.52 -0.05 25.26
C ASP A 58 -20.74 -1.37 25.17
N ARG A 59 -19.75 -1.54 26.04
CA ARG A 59 -18.80 -2.65 25.92
C ARG A 59 -19.41 -3.98 26.33
N ASP A 60 -20.31 -3.97 27.32
CA ASP A 60 -20.90 -5.19 27.85
C ASP A 60 -21.96 -5.72 26.88
N GLU A 61 -22.81 -4.83 26.35
CA GLU A 61 -23.77 -5.17 25.30
C GLU A 61 -23.09 -5.61 24.00
N ALA A 62 -21.99 -4.96 23.59
CA ALA A 62 -21.23 -5.39 22.41
C ALA A 62 -20.60 -6.76 22.63
N THR A 63 -20.13 -7.06 23.84
CA THR A 63 -19.56 -8.37 24.18
C THR A 63 -20.62 -9.47 24.09
N ALA A 64 -21.83 -9.20 24.60
CA ALA A 64 -22.95 -10.14 24.47
C ALA A 64 -23.27 -10.45 23.00
N ILE A 65 -23.22 -9.45 22.11
CA ILE A 65 -23.41 -9.67 20.67
C ILE A 65 -22.28 -10.52 20.08
N ALA A 66 -21.02 -10.24 20.42
CA ALA A 66 -19.90 -11.04 19.93
C ALA A 66 -19.96 -12.50 20.39
N ASP A 67 -20.41 -12.74 21.63
CA ASP A 67 -20.63 -14.08 22.18
C ASP A 67 -21.76 -14.82 21.45
N GLU A 68 -22.89 -14.15 21.17
CA GLU A 68 -23.97 -14.70 20.35
C GLU A 68 -23.51 -15.07 18.92
N MET A 69 -22.54 -14.33 18.39
CA MET A 69 -21.93 -14.57 17.08
C MET A 69 -20.82 -15.64 17.11
N ALA A 70 -20.59 -16.28 18.26
CA ALA A 70 -19.72 -17.44 18.43
C ALA A 70 -18.24 -17.20 18.06
N TYR A 71 -17.72 -15.98 18.23
CA TYR A 71 -16.34 -15.61 17.87
C TYR A 71 -15.25 -16.50 18.49
N PHE A 72 -15.48 -17.01 19.70
CA PHE A 72 -14.55 -17.86 20.46
C PHE A 72 -14.93 -19.35 20.46
N HIS A 73 -15.85 -19.75 19.59
CA HIS A 73 -16.32 -21.13 19.50
C HIS A 73 -16.08 -21.68 18.10
N ASP A 74 -15.87 -22.99 18.03
CA ASP A 74 -15.83 -23.68 16.74
C ASP A 74 -17.24 -23.91 16.22
N TYR A 75 -17.39 -23.73 14.92
CA TYR A 75 -18.59 -24.01 14.16
C TYR A 75 -18.19 -24.68 12.84
N ASP A 76 -19.17 -25.28 12.16
CA ASP A 76 -18.96 -25.98 10.89
C ASP A 76 -18.64 -24.99 9.76
N LEU A 77 -17.36 -24.59 9.69
CA LEU A 77 -16.85 -23.75 8.64
C LEU A 77 -16.76 -24.56 7.35
N SER A 78 -17.44 -24.08 6.30
CA SER A 78 -17.58 -24.82 5.04
C SER A 78 -17.31 -23.95 3.82
N ALA A 79 -17.11 -24.60 2.68
CA ALA A 79 -16.97 -23.92 1.39
C ALA A 79 -18.18 -23.03 1.04
N ARG A 80 -19.38 -23.37 1.54
CA ARG A 80 -20.59 -22.57 1.32
C ARG A 80 -20.48 -21.18 1.96
N LEU A 81 -19.95 -21.10 3.18
CA LEU A 81 -19.72 -19.83 3.87
C LEU A 81 -18.63 -19.00 3.17
N LEU A 82 -17.53 -19.64 2.75
CA LEU A 82 -16.50 -18.94 1.96
C LEU A 82 -17.04 -18.39 0.65
N VAL A 83 -17.86 -19.16 -0.08
CA VAL A 83 -18.48 -18.70 -1.33
C VAL A 83 -19.43 -17.54 -1.08
N LEU A 84 -20.20 -17.57 0.02
CA LEU A 84 -21.04 -16.45 0.42
C LEU A 84 -20.20 -15.18 0.67
N TRP A 85 -19.14 -15.26 1.49
CA TRP A 85 -18.30 -14.12 1.86
C TRP A 85 -17.43 -13.59 0.72
N SER A 86 -17.12 -14.43 -0.26
CA SER A 86 -16.43 -14.05 -1.51
C SER A 86 -17.38 -13.60 -2.62
N ALA A 87 -18.68 -13.46 -2.32
CA ALA A 87 -19.74 -13.14 -3.26
C ALA A 87 -19.78 -14.06 -4.50
N GLY A 88 -19.24 -15.28 -4.40
CA GLY A 88 -19.12 -16.22 -5.51
C GLY A 88 -18.27 -15.75 -6.68
N VAL A 89 -17.40 -14.74 -6.49
CA VAL A 89 -16.60 -14.15 -7.58
C VAL A 89 -15.68 -15.19 -8.22
N THR A 90 -15.12 -16.08 -7.42
CA THR A 90 -14.50 -17.32 -7.91
C THR A 90 -15.43 -18.48 -7.58
N GLY A 91 -15.97 -19.12 -8.62
CA GLY A 91 -16.69 -20.38 -8.45
C GLY A 91 -15.78 -21.43 -7.82
N VAL A 92 -16.38 -22.29 -7.00
CA VAL A 92 -15.72 -23.50 -6.48
C VAL A 92 -16.18 -24.72 -7.27
N GLU A 93 -15.26 -25.62 -7.53
CA GLU A 93 -15.51 -26.90 -8.20
C GLU A 93 -16.42 -27.82 -7.38
N SER A 94 -16.34 -27.70 -6.05
CA SER A 94 -17.13 -28.50 -5.11
C SER A 94 -17.41 -27.69 -3.86
N LEU A 95 -18.68 -27.66 -3.43
CA LEU A 95 -19.08 -27.07 -2.14
C LEU A 95 -18.87 -28.01 -0.94
N HIS A 96 -18.44 -29.25 -1.19
CA HIS A 96 -18.25 -30.27 -0.16
C HIS A 96 -16.76 -30.55 0.05
N ASP A 97 -15.97 -30.54 -1.02
CA ASP A 97 -14.55 -30.86 -1.01
C ASP A 97 -13.80 -30.04 -2.08
N PRO A 98 -13.68 -28.71 -1.92
CA PRO A 98 -12.89 -27.88 -2.82
C PRO A 98 -11.39 -28.11 -2.59
N SER A 99 -10.61 -28.01 -3.65
CA SER A 99 -9.16 -28.14 -3.58
C SER A 99 -8.51 -27.00 -2.79
N PRO A 100 -7.42 -27.26 -2.04
CA PRO A 100 -6.70 -26.24 -1.28
C PRO A 100 -6.32 -24.96 -2.05
N PRO A 101 -5.87 -25.02 -3.33
CA PRO A 101 -5.59 -23.81 -4.10
C PRO A 101 -6.82 -22.94 -4.34
N VAL A 102 -7.99 -23.56 -4.52
CA VAL A 102 -9.26 -22.84 -4.70
C VAL A 102 -9.71 -22.23 -3.38
N VAL A 103 -9.61 -22.97 -2.27
CA VAL A 103 -9.90 -22.42 -0.92
C VAL A 103 -9.00 -21.23 -0.63
N ARG A 104 -7.69 -21.34 -0.86
CA ARG A 104 -6.72 -20.23 -0.70
C ARG A 104 -7.11 -19.00 -1.51
N ARG A 105 -7.50 -19.18 -2.78
CA ARG A 105 -7.91 -18.06 -3.64
C ARG A 105 -9.21 -17.42 -3.14
N THR A 106 -10.17 -18.25 -2.75
CA THR A 106 -11.47 -17.81 -2.22
C THR A 106 -11.29 -17.07 -0.89
N CYS A 107 -10.40 -17.51 -0.01
CA CYS A 107 -10.03 -16.82 1.23
C CYS A 107 -9.50 -15.40 0.96
N ARG A 108 -8.64 -15.21 -0.06
CA ARG A 108 -8.17 -13.86 -0.43
C ARG A 108 -9.32 -12.95 -0.84
N MET A 109 -10.21 -13.45 -1.71
CA MET A 109 -11.37 -12.66 -2.16
C MET A 109 -12.35 -12.38 -1.02
N ALA A 110 -12.58 -13.36 -0.15
CA ALA A 110 -13.42 -13.18 1.03
C ALA A 110 -12.81 -12.15 1.99
N ALA A 111 -11.50 -12.19 2.27
CA ALA A 111 -10.84 -11.17 3.09
C ALA A 111 -11.02 -9.77 2.48
N ASP A 112 -10.76 -9.61 1.19
CA ASP A 112 -10.88 -8.34 0.47
C ASP A 112 -12.30 -7.76 0.55
N LEU A 113 -13.33 -8.59 0.27
CA LEU A 113 -14.72 -8.16 0.29
C LEU A 113 -15.24 -7.90 1.71
N GLN A 114 -14.95 -8.78 2.66
CA GLN A 114 -15.45 -8.65 4.03
C GLN A 114 -14.78 -7.48 4.76
N LEU A 115 -13.48 -7.20 4.52
CA LEU A 115 -12.86 -5.99 5.06
C LEU A 115 -13.42 -4.72 4.43
N THR A 116 -13.80 -4.78 3.14
CA THR A 116 -14.46 -3.67 2.44
C THR A 116 -15.84 -3.38 3.03
N GLU A 117 -16.65 -4.41 3.27
CA GLU A 117 -17.94 -4.30 3.95
C GLU A 117 -17.80 -3.82 5.40
N PHE A 118 -16.78 -4.33 6.11
CA PHE A 118 -16.46 -3.91 7.46
C PHE A 118 -16.10 -2.42 7.52
N LEU A 119 -15.28 -1.92 6.59
CA LEU A 119 -14.96 -0.49 6.49
C LEU A 119 -16.22 0.36 6.27
N ASP A 120 -17.12 -0.05 5.38
CA ASP A 120 -18.36 0.68 5.12
C ASP A 120 -19.22 0.78 6.38
N MET A 121 -19.41 -0.34 7.08
CA MET A 121 -20.17 -0.37 8.32
C MET A 121 -19.51 0.42 9.44
N LEU A 122 -18.18 0.36 9.55
CA LEU A 122 -17.40 1.08 10.55
C LEU A 122 -17.56 2.59 10.38
N VAL A 123 -17.38 3.10 9.16
CA VAL A 123 -17.51 4.54 8.85
C VAL A 123 -18.94 5.03 9.09
N ARG A 124 -19.95 4.28 8.62
CA ARG A 124 -21.36 4.66 8.83
C ARG A 124 -21.73 4.69 10.30
N THR A 125 -21.25 3.71 11.06
CA THR A 125 -21.55 3.63 12.51
C THR A 125 -20.83 4.74 13.26
N ALA A 126 -19.59 5.08 12.89
CA ALA A 126 -18.86 6.21 13.46
C ALA A 126 -19.57 7.54 13.18
N LEU A 127 -20.09 7.73 11.96
CA LEU A 127 -20.91 8.89 11.60
C LEU A 127 -22.20 8.97 12.42
N ASP A 128 -22.91 7.85 12.59
CA ASP A 128 -24.12 7.80 13.41
C ASP A 128 -23.83 8.04 14.90
N ALA A 129 -22.61 7.72 15.37
CA ALA A 129 -22.12 8.05 16.70
C ALA A 129 -21.66 9.52 16.84
N GLY A 130 -21.64 10.28 15.74
CA GLY A 130 -21.22 11.68 15.72
C GLY A 130 -19.70 11.88 15.67
N THR A 131 -18.92 10.85 15.37
CA THR A 131 -17.46 10.94 15.23
C THR A 131 -17.12 11.58 13.88
N ASP A 132 -16.39 12.70 13.90
CA ASP A 132 -15.92 13.34 12.67
C ASP A 132 -14.73 12.59 12.02
N ALA A 133 -14.50 12.87 10.73
CA ALA A 133 -13.48 12.18 9.96
C ALA A 133 -12.05 12.44 10.45
N THR A 134 -11.75 13.64 10.96
CA THR A 134 -10.40 14.00 11.43
C THR A 134 -10.03 13.20 12.67
N ALA A 135 -10.97 13.04 13.61
CA ALA A 135 -10.78 12.23 14.81
C ALA A 135 -10.91 10.72 14.52
N GLY A 136 -11.82 10.34 13.63
CA GLY A 136 -12.16 8.94 13.38
C GLY A 136 -11.25 8.21 12.40
N ALA A 137 -10.76 8.88 11.35
CA ALA A 137 -9.98 8.23 10.29
C ALA A 137 -8.68 7.56 10.80
N PRO A 138 -7.88 8.16 11.70
CA PRO A 138 -6.72 7.46 12.29
C PRO A 138 -7.11 6.16 13.00
N GLN A 139 -8.21 6.18 13.77
CA GLN A 139 -8.70 4.98 14.47
C GLN A 139 -9.21 3.93 13.50
N VAL A 140 -9.88 4.33 12.41
CA VAL A 140 -10.29 3.42 11.33
C VAL A 140 -9.08 2.70 10.74
N ILE A 141 -7.97 3.40 10.52
CA ILE A 141 -6.74 2.80 9.97
C ILE A 141 -6.15 1.78 10.95
N GLU A 142 -6.10 2.10 12.24
CA GLU A 142 -5.63 1.16 13.28
C GLU A 142 -6.52 -0.10 13.34
N ILE A 143 -7.84 0.08 13.33
CA ILE A 143 -8.84 -0.99 13.32
C ILE A 143 -8.68 -1.86 12.08
N LEU A 144 -8.57 -1.27 10.88
CA LEU A 144 -8.36 -2.01 9.64
C LEU A 144 -7.03 -2.75 9.61
N THR A 145 -5.96 -2.16 10.16
CA THR A 145 -4.65 -2.81 10.23
C THR A 145 -4.74 -4.06 11.11
N ALA A 146 -5.37 -3.94 12.28
CA ALA A 146 -5.55 -5.07 13.19
C ALA A 146 -6.47 -6.16 12.61
N ALA A 147 -7.56 -5.78 11.94
CA ALA A 147 -8.46 -6.71 11.26
C ALA A 147 -7.79 -7.40 10.06
N GLY A 148 -7.00 -6.67 9.26
CA GLY A 148 -6.23 -7.23 8.15
C GLY A 148 -5.20 -8.26 8.61
N ALA A 149 -4.53 -8.00 9.73
CA ALA A 149 -3.60 -8.96 10.34
C ALA A 149 -4.30 -10.22 10.91
N LEU A 150 -5.60 -10.14 11.23
CA LEU A 150 -6.40 -11.33 11.54
C LEU A 150 -6.76 -12.09 10.26
N ALA A 151 -7.16 -11.39 9.19
CA ALA A 151 -7.57 -11.98 7.91
C ALA A 151 -6.43 -12.75 7.21
N ASP A 152 -5.24 -12.16 7.23
CA ASP A 152 -4.04 -12.72 6.62
C ASP A 152 -2.81 -12.45 7.50
N PRO A 153 -2.42 -13.42 8.35
CA PRO A 153 -1.23 -13.31 9.18
C PRO A 153 0.08 -13.13 8.40
N ALA A 154 0.11 -13.42 7.09
CA ALA A 154 1.27 -13.19 6.24
C ALA A 154 1.42 -11.72 5.81
N GLY A 155 0.44 -10.86 6.10
CA GLY A 155 0.53 -9.41 5.91
C GLY A 155 0.28 -8.92 4.49
N ASN A 156 -0.45 -9.66 3.64
CA ASN A 156 -0.73 -9.20 2.27
C ASN A 156 -1.91 -8.22 2.18
N VAL A 157 -2.69 -8.09 3.25
CA VAL A 157 -3.83 -7.16 3.33
C VAL A 157 -3.38 -5.83 3.92
N THR A 158 -3.60 -4.74 3.19
CA THR A 158 -3.27 -3.38 3.65
C THR A 158 -4.51 -2.49 3.77
N PRO A 159 -4.59 -1.59 4.76
CA PRO A 159 -5.72 -0.65 4.89
C PRO A 159 -5.94 0.20 3.63
N HIS A 160 -4.86 0.60 2.94
CA HIS A 160 -4.94 1.33 1.67
C HIS A 160 -5.64 0.51 0.57
N HIS A 161 -5.38 -0.80 0.47
CA HIS A 161 -6.08 -1.65 -0.48
C HIS A 161 -7.58 -1.73 -0.18
N VAL A 162 -7.93 -1.93 1.10
CA VAL A 162 -9.33 -1.99 1.58
C VAL A 162 -10.07 -0.68 1.29
N HIS A 163 -9.44 0.47 1.60
CA HIS A 163 -10.02 1.79 1.30
C HIS A 163 -10.26 2.00 -0.19
N ARG A 164 -9.29 1.62 -1.05
CA ARG A 164 -9.47 1.70 -2.51
C ARG A 164 -10.63 0.83 -3.00
N MET A 165 -10.79 -0.38 -2.46
CA MET A 165 -11.92 -1.24 -2.79
C MET A 165 -13.23 -0.64 -2.32
N TRP A 166 -13.27 -0.11 -1.10
CA TRP A 166 -14.43 0.57 -0.55
C TRP A 166 -14.89 1.72 -1.43
N ARG A 167 -13.97 2.59 -1.88
CA ARG A 167 -14.27 3.72 -2.80
C ARG A 167 -14.99 3.30 -4.08
N VAL A 168 -14.72 2.10 -4.57
CA VAL A 168 -15.36 1.56 -5.78
C VAL A 168 -16.69 0.88 -5.44
N ALA A 169 -16.73 0.11 -4.35
CA ALA A 169 -17.87 -0.74 -4.02
C ALA A 169 -19.06 0.03 -3.41
N HIS A 170 -18.82 0.97 -2.49
CA HIS A 170 -19.89 1.57 -1.68
C HIS A 170 -20.22 3.02 -2.06
N PRO A 171 -19.30 3.99 -2.04
CA PRO A 171 -19.61 5.41 -2.24
C PRO A 171 -20.37 5.73 -3.53
N PRO A 172 -20.13 5.13 -4.71
CA PRO A 172 -20.85 5.49 -5.93
C PRO A 172 -22.37 5.30 -5.81
N SER A 173 -22.82 4.23 -5.13
CA SER A 173 -24.25 3.96 -4.94
C SER A 173 -24.92 4.96 -3.98
N VAL A 174 -24.16 5.52 -3.05
CA VAL A 174 -24.62 6.37 -1.94
C VAL A 174 -24.53 7.85 -2.28
N LEU A 175 -23.45 8.26 -2.93
CA LEU A 175 -23.09 9.66 -3.19
C LEU A 175 -23.68 10.20 -4.50
N ARG A 176 -24.30 9.34 -5.31
CA ARG A 176 -25.01 9.76 -6.52
C ARG A 176 -26.11 10.79 -6.18
N PRO A 177 -26.35 11.79 -7.05
CA PRO A 177 -27.31 12.86 -6.77
C PRO A 177 -28.74 12.38 -6.48
N ASP A 178 -29.17 11.30 -7.15
CA ASP A 178 -30.50 10.69 -7.03
C ASP A 178 -30.65 9.73 -5.85
N SER A 179 -29.59 9.49 -5.08
CA SER A 179 -29.66 8.65 -3.88
C SER A 179 -30.53 9.30 -2.79
N SER A 180 -31.41 8.50 -2.19
CA SER A 180 -32.26 8.88 -1.05
C SER A 180 -31.49 9.03 0.27
N THR A 181 -30.18 8.80 0.28
CA THR A 181 -29.33 9.03 1.46
C THR A 181 -29.35 10.50 1.85
N ALA A 182 -29.46 10.79 3.15
CA ALA A 182 -29.45 12.15 3.67
C ALA A 182 -28.11 12.86 3.35
N GLU A 183 -28.16 14.16 3.03
CA GLU A 183 -26.97 14.92 2.61
C GLU A 183 -25.87 15.00 3.67
N HIS A 184 -26.22 15.03 4.97
CA HIS A 184 -25.22 15.00 6.04
C HIS A 184 -24.43 13.68 6.06
N VAL A 185 -25.07 12.55 5.75
CA VAL A 185 -24.40 11.24 5.62
C VAL A 185 -23.50 11.23 4.39
N LYS A 186 -23.97 11.76 3.25
CA LYS A 186 -23.13 11.90 2.04
C LYS A 186 -21.91 12.78 2.30
N ALA A 187 -22.10 13.90 3.01
CA ALA A 187 -21.01 14.81 3.39
C ALA A 187 -20.02 14.12 4.34
N GLY A 188 -20.50 13.39 5.35
CA GLY A 188 -19.68 12.61 6.26
C GLY A 188 -18.84 11.55 5.54
N LEU A 189 -19.46 10.78 4.62
CA LEU A 189 -18.75 9.79 3.81
C LEU A 189 -17.68 10.41 2.91
N ARG A 190 -17.94 11.57 2.30
CA ARG A 190 -16.92 12.31 1.53
C ARG A 190 -15.78 12.79 2.41
N SER A 191 -16.07 13.22 3.64
CA SER A 191 -15.04 13.65 4.59
C SER A 191 -14.16 12.48 5.00
N TYR A 192 -14.75 11.33 5.36
CA TYR A 192 -13.99 10.12 5.66
C TYR A 192 -13.19 9.63 4.45
N ASP A 193 -13.75 9.64 3.24
CA ASP A 193 -12.99 9.31 2.02
C ASP A 193 -11.77 10.20 1.85
N GLY A 194 -11.95 11.53 1.95
CA GLY A 194 -10.86 12.49 1.79
C GLY A 194 -9.78 12.35 2.88
N THR A 195 -10.16 12.23 4.14
CA THR A 195 -9.19 12.08 5.24
C THR A 195 -8.50 10.72 5.22
N LEU A 196 -9.22 9.63 4.90
CA LEU A 196 -8.60 8.32 4.71
C LEU A 196 -7.66 8.32 3.51
N GLU A 197 -8.03 8.96 2.40
CA GLU A 197 -7.14 9.15 1.25
C GLU A 197 -5.92 9.99 1.63
N GLU A 198 -6.03 11.00 2.48
CA GLU A 198 -4.85 11.79 2.91
C GLU A 198 -3.92 10.96 3.80
N LEU A 199 -4.48 10.21 4.75
CA LEU A 199 -3.72 9.43 5.73
C LEU A 199 -3.16 8.12 5.15
N LEU A 200 -3.94 7.43 4.30
CA LEU A 200 -3.55 6.18 3.62
C LEU A 200 -2.87 6.45 2.29
N GLY A 201 -3.30 7.50 1.60
CA GLY A 201 -2.80 7.92 0.29
C GLY A 201 -1.51 8.72 0.42
N GLY A 202 -0.55 8.03 1.01
CA GLY A 202 0.70 7.90 0.30
C GLY A 202 0.57 7.20 -1.08
N GLY A 203 -0.29 7.69 -2.00
CA GLY A 203 -0.44 7.21 -3.38
C GLY A 203 -0.80 5.72 -3.58
N PRO A 204 -1.03 5.27 -4.83
CA PRO A 204 -1.14 3.83 -5.16
C PRO A 204 0.07 3.07 -4.62
N PRO A 205 -0.02 1.72 -4.40
CA PRO A 205 1.13 0.95 -3.91
C PRO A 205 2.36 1.32 -4.71
N GLU A 206 3.37 1.83 -4.03
CA GLU A 206 4.54 2.41 -4.67
C GLU A 206 5.13 1.36 -5.61
N ARG A 207 5.17 1.69 -6.89
CA ARG A 207 5.75 0.81 -7.90
C ARG A 207 7.23 0.64 -7.53
N GLY A 208 7.61 -0.58 -7.17
CA GLY A 208 9.02 -0.95 -7.08
C GLY A 208 9.62 -1.01 -8.46
N TYR A 209 10.57 -0.11 -8.77
CA TYR A 209 11.32 -0.07 -10.01
C TYR A 209 12.53 -1.00 -9.90
N ARG A 210 12.60 -1.99 -10.79
CA ARG A 210 13.77 -2.85 -10.95
C ARG A 210 14.82 -2.14 -11.79
N TYR A 211 16.08 -2.53 -11.57
CA TYR A 211 17.18 -2.06 -12.40
C TYR A 211 17.07 -2.65 -13.81
N VAL A 212 17.07 -1.79 -14.83
CA VAL A 212 16.94 -2.10 -16.26
C VAL A 212 18.17 -1.69 -17.07
N GLY A 213 19.21 -1.17 -16.41
CA GLY A 213 20.48 -0.80 -17.05
C GLY A 213 21.41 -2.01 -17.30
N PRO A 214 22.66 -1.76 -17.72
CA PRO A 214 23.66 -2.80 -18.00
C PRO A 214 23.87 -3.76 -16.82
N ALA A 215 23.77 -5.06 -17.08
CA ALA A 215 23.78 -6.10 -16.05
C ALA A 215 25.09 -6.16 -15.24
N GLU A 216 26.20 -5.77 -15.86
CA GLU A 216 27.54 -5.72 -15.26
C GLU A 216 27.56 -4.77 -14.06
N LEU A 217 26.88 -3.62 -14.17
CA LEU A 217 26.78 -2.63 -13.09
C LEU A 217 25.95 -3.17 -11.91
N ALA A 218 24.89 -3.94 -12.17
CA ALA A 218 24.12 -4.59 -11.11
C ALA A 218 24.93 -5.68 -10.40
N VAL A 219 25.73 -6.46 -11.14
CA VAL A 219 26.62 -7.47 -10.57
C VAL A 219 27.74 -6.83 -9.76
N MET A 220 28.33 -5.73 -10.25
CA MET A 220 29.34 -4.97 -9.52
C MET A 220 28.75 -4.34 -8.26
N ALA A 221 27.58 -3.70 -8.32
CA ALA A 221 26.90 -3.14 -7.16
C ALA A 221 26.66 -4.17 -6.04
N ARG A 222 26.34 -5.42 -6.40
CA ARG A 222 26.15 -6.51 -5.43
C ARG A 222 27.45 -7.07 -4.87
N ARG A 223 28.59 -6.84 -5.53
CA ARG A 223 29.91 -7.41 -5.20
C ARG A 223 30.88 -6.41 -4.59
N SER A 224 30.72 -5.12 -4.88
CA SER A 224 31.59 -4.06 -4.39
C SER A 224 31.39 -3.87 -2.89
N GLY A 225 32.49 -3.94 -2.12
CA GLY A 225 32.53 -3.58 -0.70
C GLY A 225 32.53 -2.06 -0.43
N GLY A 226 32.44 -1.22 -1.48
CA GLY A 226 32.02 0.16 -1.35
C GLY A 226 30.53 0.13 -1.07
N GLY A 227 30.17 0.27 0.21
CA GLY A 227 28.81 -0.01 0.70
C GLY A 227 27.72 0.75 -0.04
N PRO A 228 26.45 0.34 0.16
CA PRO A 228 25.29 1.06 -0.37
C PRO A 228 25.34 2.54 0.03
N GLY A 229 24.51 3.36 -0.62
CA GLY A 229 24.36 4.76 -0.25
C GLY A 229 24.10 4.92 1.25
N THR A 230 24.48 6.07 1.81
CA THR A 230 24.24 6.35 3.22
C THR A 230 22.74 6.42 3.47
N ARG A 231 22.23 5.47 4.24
CA ARG A 231 20.81 5.44 4.66
C ARG A 231 20.55 6.55 5.66
N ILE A 232 19.50 7.33 5.42
CA ILE A 232 19.07 8.44 6.27
C ILE A 232 17.71 8.06 6.83
N ALA A 233 17.65 7.72 8.13
CA ALA A 233 16.41 7.33 8.80
C ALA A 233 15.87 8.42 9.72
N SER A 234 16.64 9.49 9.95
CA SER A 234 16.29 10.58 10.85
C SER A 234 17.00 11.88 10.47
N VAL A 235 16.55 12.99 11.07
CA VAL A 235 17.24 14.29 10.95
C VAL A 235 18.68 14.22 11.47
N ALA A 236 18.93 13.47 12.54
CA ALA A 236 20.26 13.33 13.11
C ALA A 236 21.21 12.60 12.15
N ASP A 237 20.72 11.57 11.45
CA ASP A 237 21.47 10.88 10.40
C ASP A 237 21.81 11.83 9.25
N PHE A 238 20.84 12.64 8.84
CA PHE A 238 21.01 13.63 7.79
C PHE A 238 22.05 14.69 8.18
N GLU A 239 21.94 15.28 9.36
CA GLU A 239 22.89 16.29 9.85
C GLU A 239 24.30 15.72 10.00
N SER A 240 24.41 14.49 10.52
CA SER A 240 25.69 13.77 10.61
C SER A 240 26.30 13.52 9.23
N TRP A 241 25.48 13.10 8.25
CA TRP A 241 25.90 12.92 6.87
C TRP A 241 26.33 14.24 6.22
N ALA A 242 25.52 15.29 6.34
CA ALA A 242 25.78 16.60 5.76
C ALA A 242 27.05 17.24 6.33
N ALA A 243 27.31 17.07 7.63
CA ALA A 243 28.51 17.57 8.29
C ALA A 243 29.81 16.90 7.81
N ARG A 244 29.72 15.70 7.21
CA ARG A 244 30.87 15.01 6.60
C ARG A 244 31.17 15.48 5.17
N GLN A 245 30.26 16.23 4.54
CA GLN A 245 30.45 16.69 3.17
C GLN A 245 31.25 18.01 3.15
N SER A 246 32.13 18.15 2.17
CA SER A 246 32.79 19.42 1.89
C SER A 246 31.80 20.43 1.28
N PRO A 247 32.08 21.75 1.39
CA PRO A 247 31.25 22.77 0.74
C PRO A 247 31.12 22.58 -0.79
N ALA A 248 32.16 22.03 -1.43
CA ALA A 248 32.13 21.73 -2.86
C ALA A 248 31.20 20.55 -3.17
N GLU A 249 31.17 19.51 -2.33
CA GLU A 249 30.25 18.38 -2.50
C GLU A 249 28.80 18.79 -2.23
N LEU A 250 28.55 19.65 -1.23
CA LEU A 250 27.21 20.17 -0.95
C LEU A 250 26.66 21.08 -2.06
N ALA A 251 27.53 21.64 -2.91
CA ALA A 251 27.14 22.45 -4.07
C ALA A 251 26.75 21.59 -5.29
N GLU A 252 27.02 20.29 -5.27
CA GLU A 252 26.70 19.36 -6.35
C GLU A 252 25.43 18.57 -6.02
N PRO A 253 24.60 18.20 -7.02
CA PRO A 253 23.49 17.29 -6.79
C PRO A 253 23.97 15.89 -6.35
N PHE A 254 23.31 15.31 -5.35
CA PHE A 254 23.57 13.96 -4.87
C PHE A 254 22.74 12.93 -5.63
N THR A 255 23.33 11.75 -5.84
CA THR A 255 22.57 10.56 -6.28
C THR A 255 21.71 10.11 -5.11
N TYR A 256 20.40 9.95 -5.31
CA TYR A 256 19.52 9.36 -4.31
C TYR A 256 18.75 8.16 -4.84
N VAL A 257 18.40 7.28 -3.91
CA VAL A 257 17.36 6.27 -4.10
C VAL A 257 16.44 6.24 -2.87
N VAL A 258 15.18 5.89 -3.07
CA VAL A 258 14.27 5.49 -2.00
C VAL A 258 14.22 3.96 -2.01
N GLY A 259 14.73 3.34 -0.95
CA GLY A 259 14.74 1.88 -0.82
C GLY A 259 13.32 1.31 -0.76
N ALA A 260 13.16 0.00 -0.97
CA ALA A 260 11.87 -0.69 -0.82
C ALA A 260 11.29 -0.61 0.61
N ASP A 261 12.09 -0.19 1.58
CA ASP A 261 11.71 0.11 2.96
C ASP A 261 11.27 1.57 3.17
N GLY A 262 11.19 2.37 2.11
CA GLY A 262 10.77 3.76 2.14
C GLY A 262 11.84 4.75 2.63
N LEU A 263 13.07 4.30 2.89
CA LEU A 263 14.13 5.16 3.41
C LEU A 263 14.98 5.79 2.30
N LEU A 264 15.39 7.04 2.53
CA LEU A 264 16.29 7.76 1.63
C LEU A 264 17.72 7.23 1.77
N CYS A 265 18.36 6.92 0.65
CA CYS A 265 19.79 6.61 0.58
C CYS A 265 20.49 7.66 -0.30
N LEU A 266 21.59 8.21 0.19
CA LEU A 266 22.36 9.27 -0.49
C LEU A 266 23.76 8.79 -0.85
N ALA A 267 24.21 9.16 -2.04
CA ALA A 267 25.57 8.95 -2.52
C ALA A 267 26.07 10.21 -3.26
N PRO A 268 27.40 10.42 -3.33
CA PRO A 268 27.97 11.53 -4.09
C PRO A 268 27.51 11.53 -5.54
N ARG A 269 27.53 12.70 -6.18
CA ARG A 269 27.21 12.86 -7.60
C ARG A 269 27.97 11.86 -8.47
N ARG A 270 27.32 11.38 -9.55
CA ARG A 270 27.86 10.40 -10.51
C ARG A 270 28.07 9.00 -9.92
N SER A 271 27.61 8.76 -8.69
CA SER A 271 27.45 7.39 -8.20
C SER A 271 26.32 6.72 -8.98
N GLU A 272 26.53 5.48 -9.38
CA GLU A 272 25.49 4.66 -10.00
C GLU A 272 24.32 4.45 -9.02
N HIS A 273 23.08 4.71 -9.45
CA HIS A 273 21.89 4.47 -8.62
C HIS A 273 21.80 3.03 -8.13
N VAL A 274 22.23 2.07 -8.96
CA VAL A 274 22.21 0.64 -8.60
C VAL A 274 23.21 0.30 -7.50
N ALA A 275 24.34 1.01 -7.44
CA ALA A 275 25.28 0.89 -6.33
C ALA A 275 24.70 1.55 -5.07
N CYS A 276 24.09 2.74 -5.20
CA CYS A 276 23.40 3.42 -4.10
C CYS A 276 22.31 2.54 -3.47
N ALA A 277 21.55 1.81 -4.29
CA ALA A 277 20.51 0.87 -3.87
C ALA A 277 21.03 -0.52 -3.44
N GLY A 278 22.34 -0.80 -3.51
CA GLY A 278 22.88 -2.14 -3.26
C GLY A 278 22.35 -3.22 -4.21
N GLY A 279 21.90 -2.84 -5.42
CA GLY A 279 21.34 -3.74 -6.43
C GLY A 279 19.89 -4.18 -6.20
N ALA A 280 19.19 -3.58 -5.23
CA ALA A 280 17.77 -3.84 -4.94
C ALA A 280 16.82 -3.03 -5.84
N ALA A 281 15.53 -3.37 -5.81
CA ALA A 281 14.48 -2.52 -6.39
C ALA A 281 14.29 -1.26 -5.52
N VAL A 282 13.83 -0.17 -6.14
CA VAL A 282 13.68 1.14 -5.50
C VAL A 282 12.28 1.69 -5.72
N LEU A 283 11.82 2.56 -4.84
CA LEU A 283 10.53 3.25 -4.98
C LEU A 283 10.66 4.60 -5.71
N GLY A 284 11.90 5.12 -5.78
CA GLY A 284 12.28 6.31 -6.52
C GLY A 284 13.80 6.37 -6.66
N ALA A 285 14.29 7.02 -7.70
CA ALA A 285 15.71 7.22 -7.95
C ALA A 285 15.93 8.47 -8.80
N GLY A 286 17.00 9.21 -8.51
CA GLY A 286 17.33 10.41 -9.29
C GLY A 286 18.44 11.23 -8.68
N GLU A 287 18.37 12.54 -8.86
CA GLU A 287 19.31 13.51 -8.30
C GLU A 287 18.58 14.48 -7.36
N ILE A 288 19.24 14.87 -6.27
CA ILE A 288 18.69 15.77 -5.26
C ILE A 288 19.75 16.76 -4.77
N THR A 289 19.36 18.04 -4.62
CA THR A 289 20.22 19.12 -4.12
C THR A 289 19.68 19.62 -2.78
N PHE A 290 20.57 19.84 -1.82
CA PHE A 290 20.21 20.37 -0.50
C PHE A 290 20.79 21.76 -0.30
N VAL A 291 19.98 22.65 0.26
CA VAL A 291 20.37 24.01 0.64
C VAL A 291 20.01 24.26 2.10
N ARG A 292 20.67 25.25 2.71
CA ARG A 292 20.34 25.71 4.05
C ARG A 292 19.69 27.08 3.98
N GLU A 293 18.42 27.15 4.32
CA GLU A 293 17.61 28.37 4.29
C GLU A 293 17.12 28.70 5.71
N ALA A 294 17.37 29.93 6.17
CA ALA A 294 16.98 30.39 7.51
C ALA A 294 17.39 29.40 8.65
N GLY A 295 18.54 28.75 8.49
CA GLY A 295 19.07 27.77 9.46
C GLY A 295 18.54 26.34 9.32
N GLN A 296 17.51 26.10 8.50
CA GLN A 296 16.91 24.79 8.24
C GLN A 296 17.39 24.22 6.91
N TRP A 297 17.53 22.90 6.84
CA TRP A 297 17.84 22.22 5.58
C TRP A 297 16.59 22.06 4.72
N ALA A 298 16.77 22.21 3.41
CA ALA A 298 15.74 22.03 2.41
C ALA A 298 16.30 21.27 1.20
N ALA A 299 15.52 20.33 0.67
CA ALA A 299 15.72 19.86 -0.70
C ALA A 299 15.25 20.98 -1.64
N SER A 300 16.19 21.55 -2.40
CA SER A 300 15.91 22.66 -3.33
C SER A 300 15.54 22.16 -4.72
N GLU A 301 16.23 21.13 -5.20
CA GLU A 301 15.99 20.49 -6.49
C GLU A 301 15.88 18.99 -6.30
N VAL A 302 14.87 18.39 -6.93
CA VAL A 302 14.64 16.95 -6.91
C VAL A 302 14.19 16.51 -8.30
N GLY A 303 14.93 15.58 -8.90
CA GLY A 303 14.54 14.94 -10.16
C GLY A 303 14.41 13.44 -10.04
N ASN A 304 13.80 12.82 -11.04
CA ASN A 304 13.68 11.35 -11.16
C ASN A 304 14.61 10.77 -12.24
N GLN A 305 15.65 11.52 -12.62
CA GLN A 305 16.58 11.12 -13.67
C GLN A 305 17.49 9.97 -13.21
N SER A 306 17.05 8.74 -13.44
CA SER A 306 17.87 7.54 -13.33
C SER A 306 17.72 6.72 -14.60
N THR A 307 18.77 6.64 -15.41
CA THR A 307 18.77 5.80 -16.63
C THR A 307 18.83 4.31 -16.31
N GLY A 308 19.26 3.94 -15.11
CA GLY A 308 19.32 2.56 -14.63
C GLY A 308 18.01 2.00 -14.08
N TYR A 309 17.17 2.85 -13.47
CA TYR A 309 15.86 2.43 -12.91
C TYR A 309 14.66 2.99 -13.66
N CYS A 310 14.84 4.11 -14.36
CA CYS A 310 13.81 4.79 -15.16
C CYS A 310 12.47 5.01 -14.41
N PRO A 311 12.45 5.54 -13.18
CA PRO A 311 11.21 5.68 -12.41
C PRO A 311 10.22 6.63 -13.07
N ASP A 312 8.92 6.31 -13.00
CA ASP A 312 7.86 7.18 -13.54
C ASP A 312 7.65 8.41 -12.66
N VAL A 313 6.98 9.43 -13.18
CA VAL A 313 6.60 10.64 -12.40
C VAL A 313 5.73 10.27 -11.19
N THR A 314 5.00 9.14 -11.25
CA THR A 314 4.22 8.61 -10.12
C THR A 314 5.09 8.06 -8.98
N SER A 315 6.42 8.10 -9.08
CA SER A 315 7.34 7.81 -7.97
C SER A 315 7.44 8.97 -6.97
N TRP A 316 7.02 10.18 -7.34
CA TRP A 316 7.10 11.36 -6.48
C TRP A 316 6.54 11.13 -5.06
N PRO A 317 5.36 10.50 -4.85
CA PRO A 317 4.83 10.30 -3.51
C PRO A 317 5.78 9.53 -2.58
N ALA A 318 6.53 8.55 -3.11
CA ALA A 318 7.51 7.79 -2.33
C ALA A 318 8.69 8.65 -1.90
N VAL A 319 9.18 9.49 -2.83
CA VAL A 319 10.26 10.45 -2.56
C VAL A 319 9.82 11.50 -1.56
N ALA A 320 8.61 12.02 -1.72
CA ALA A 320 8.00 12.98 -0.81
C ALA A 320 7.91 12.42 0.62
N ARG A 321 7.42 11.19 0.80
CA ARG A 321 7.34 10.52 2.12
C ARG A 321 8.70 10.28 2.73
N ALA A 322 9.67 9.79 1.95
CA ALA A 322 11.03 9.57 2.44
C ALA A 322 11.65 10.87 2.96
N LEU A 323 11.39 11.99 2.26
CA LEU A 323 11.79 13.32 2.70
C LEU A 323 10.97 13.82 3.88
N ASP A 324 9.65 13.59 3.95
CA ASP A 324 8.83 14.03 5.10
C ASP A 324 9.23 13.32 6.40
N GLY A 325 9.71 12.08 6.31
CA GLY A 325 10.26 11.33 7.44
C GLY A 325 11.57 11.89 8.01
N ILE A 326 12.25 12.77 7.27
CA ILE A 326 13.47 13.45 7.68
C ILE A 326 13.11 14.95 7.66
N PRO A 327 12.81 15.64 8.77
CA PRO A 327 12.17 16.97 8.82
C PRO A 327 12.94 18.11 8.08
N LEU A 328 12.97 18.00 6.76
CA LEU A 328 13.59 18.83 5.75
C LEU A 328 12.44 19.44 4.96
N ARG A 329 12.58 20.70 4.56
CA ARG A 329 11.63 21.24 3.58
C ARG A 329 11.87 20.56 2.23
N ARG A 330 10.81 20.35 1.47
CA ARG A 330 10.88 19.79 0.11
C ARG A 330 9.91 20.51 -0.82
N PRO A 331 10.13 20.47 -2.14
CA PRO A 331 9.15 20.96 -3.11
C PRO A 331 7.85 20.14 -3.06
N ALA A 332 6.80 20.65 -3.70
CA ALA A 332 5.50 19.97 -3.77
C ALA A 332 5.47 18.82 -4.80
N ALA A 333 6.36 18.85 -5.78
CA ALA A 333 6.54 17.90 -6.88
C ALA A 333 8.04 17.80 -7.23
N PHE A 334 8.41 16.91 -8.16
CA PHE A 334 9.74 16.96 -8.77
C PHE A 334 9.97 18.34 -9.39
N THR A 335 11.14 18.94 -9.14
CA THR A 335 11.54 20.19 -9.82
C THR A 335 12.05 19.91 -11.22
N HIS A 336 12.50 18.67 -11.48
CA HIS A 336 12.89 18.19 -12.79
C HIS A 336 12.29 16.81 -13.08
N GLU A 337 11.19 16.80 -13.82
CA GLU A 337 10.50 15.57 -14.24
C GLU A 337 11.07 15.02 -15.55
N VAL A 338 11.36 13.72 -15.55
CA VAL A 338 11.83 12.94 -16.70
C VAL A 338 10.86 11.80 -16.94
N VAL A 339 10.24 11.77 -18.11
CA VAL A 339 9.27 10.74 -18.49
C VAL A 339 9.97 9.68 -19.35
N PHE A 340 10.28 8.53 -18.74
CA PHE A 340 10.90 7.40 -19.44
C PHE A 340 9.85 6.49 -20.08
N ARG A 341 10.07 6.12 -21.34
CA ARG A 341 9.25 5.12 -22.05
C ARG A 341 10.16 4.14 -22.79
N ARG A 342 9.70 2.91 -22.93
CA ARG A 342 10.35 1.92 -23.78
C ARG A 342 9.59 1.83 -25.09
N CYS A 343 10.27 1.97 -26.22
CA CYS A 343 9.61 1.85 -27.51
C CYS A 343 9.21 0.39 -27.78
N PRO A 344 7.94 0.08 -28.07
CA PRO A 344 7.54 -1.29 -28.41
C PRO A 344 8.16 -1.81 -29.71
N ALA A 345 8.50 -0.90 -30.65
CA ALA A 345 9.03 -1.27 -31.96
C ALA A 345 10.53 -1.59 -31.95
N CYS A 346 11.33 -0.82 -31.21
CA CYS A 346 12.80 -0.97 -31.22
C CYS A 346 13.40 -1.32 -29.86
N ALA A 347 12.59 -1.56 -28.82
CA ALA A 347 13.01 -1.92 -27.46
C ALA A 347 13.86 -0.88 -26.69
N GLU A 348 14.29 0.20 -27.33
CA GLU A 348 15.10 1.25 -26.73
C GLU A 348 14.31 2.13 -25.75
N HIS A 349 14.99 2.63 -24.72
CA HIS A 349 14.46 3.64 -23.80
C HIS A 349 14.49 5.03 -24.44
N ASN A 350 13.47 5.83 -24.18
CA ASN A 350 13.29 7.18 -24.69
C ASN A 350 12.85 8.10 -23.55
N ILE A 351 13.40 9.31 -23.52
CA ILE A 351 12.91 10.39 -22.66
C ILE A 351 11.90 11.20 -23.49
N VAL A 352 10.64 11.21 -23.05
CA VAL A 352 9.60 12.05 -23.63
C VAL A 352 9.88 13.51 -23.26
N ARG A 353 9.89 14.39 -24.26
CA ARG A 353 10.08 15.83 -24.08
C ARG A 353 8.79 16.54 -24.49
N GLU A 354 8.39 17.55 -23.73
CA GLU A 354 7.25 18.42 -24.07
C GLU A 354 5.93 17.67 -24.31
N GLY A 355 5.79 16.46 -23.74
CA GLY A 355 4.61 15.61 -23.93
C GLY A 355 4.52 14.92 -25.29
N ASP A 356 5.59 14.94 -26.10
CA ASP A 356 5.63 14.28 -27.40
C ASP A 356 6.01 12.79 -27.26
N PHE A 357 5.00 11.92 -27.36
CA PHE A 357 5.14 10.47 -27.21
C PHE A 357 5.56 9.80 -28.53
N VAL A 358 6.67 10.23 -29.10
CA VAL A 358 7.26 9.66 -30.32
C VAL A 358 8.73 9.32 -30.09
N ARG A 359 9.15 8.13 -30.54
CA ARG A 359 10.55 7.69 -30.44
C ARG A 359 11.38 8.40 -31.51
N VAL A 360 12.34 9.23 -31.08
CA VAL A 360 13.14 10.09 -31.98
C VAL A 360 13.85 9.36 -33.14
N PHE A 361 14.40 8.15 -32.95
CA PHE A 361 15.14 7.47 -34.03
C PHE A 361 14.32 6.52 -34.93
N CYS A 362 13.10 6.09 -34.56
CA CYS A 362 12.26 5.22 -35.42
C CYS A 362 10.90 5.82 -35.74
N GLY A 363 10.55 6.97 -35.16
CA GLY A 363 9.29 7.65 -35.40
C GLY A 363 8.05 6.90 -34.90
N SER A 364 8.20 5.83 -34.13
CA SER A 364 7.06 5.05 -33.61
C SER A 364 6.47 5.72 -32.37
N ASP A 365 5.15 5.61 -32.21
CA ASP A 365 4.45 6.09 -31.03
C ASP A 365 4.92 5.36 -29.76
N LEU A 366 4.99 6.12 -28.66
CA LEU A 366 5.34 5.65 -27.33
C LEU A 366 4.08 5.49 -26.47
N PRO A 367 4.01 4.47 -25.59
CA PRO A 367 2.91 4.35 -24.66
C PRO A 367 2.78 5.54 -23.72
N LYS A 368 1.55 5.96 -23.44
CA LYS A 368 1.26 7.01 -22.43
C LYS A 368 1.55 6.53 -21.02
N ALA A 369 1.24 5.26 -20.73
CA ALA A 369 1.58 4.62 -19.47
C ALA A 369 3.07 4.20 -19.44
N TRP A 370 3.65 4.19 -18.26
CA TRP A 370 5.01 3.69 -18.06
C TRP A 370 5.13 2.20 -18.40
N ASN A 371 6.17 1.82 -19.13
CA ASN A 371 6.33 0.47 -19.70
C ASN A 371 7.81 -0.01 -19.78
N VAL A 372 8.67 0.51 -18.92
CA VAL A 372 10.13 0.30 -19.04
C VAL A 372 10.57 -1.06 -18.52
N GLU A 373 9.87 -1.63 -17.53
CA GLU A 373 10.08 -3.02 -17.13
C GLU A 373 9.59 -4.01 -18.20
N VAL A 374 10.39 -5.04 -18.44
CA VAL A 374 10.06 -6.14 -19.34
C VAL A 374 9.32 -7.20 -18.52
N ASP A 375 8.09 -7.54 -18.91
CA ASP A 375 7.47 -8.79 -18.47
C ASP A 375 8.27 -9.96 -19.06
N ASP A 376 8.84 -10.82 -18.21
CA ASP A 376 9.51 -12.07 -18.61
C ASP A 376 8.57 -13.11 -19.24
N VAL A 377 7.32 -12.75 -19.53
CA VAL A 377 6.27 -13.63 -20.04
C VAL A 377 6.36 -13.84 -21.57
N GLY A 378 7.30 -13.17 -22.25
CA GLY A 378 7.36 -13.13 -23.73
C GLY A 378 8.47 -13.91 -24.42
N ARG A 379 9.29 -14.74 -23.74
CA ARG A 379 10.23 -15.66 -24.42
C ARG A 379 9.59 -17.02 -24.69
N SER A 380 8.47 -17.00 -25.42
CA SER A 380 8.02 -18.17 -26.18
C SER A 380 7.26 -17.71 -27.42
N ALA A 381 7.59 -18.33 -28.57
CA ALA A 381 7.18 -18.06 -29.96
C ALA A 381 7.87 -16.84 -30.62
N HIS A 382 8.55 -16.90 -31.77
CA HIS A 382 8.90 -17.91 -32.79
C HIS A 382 9.88 -17.22 -33.78
N PRO A 383 10.55 -17.90 -34.74
CA PRO A 383 10.69 -19.35 -34.97
C PRO A 383 12.03 -19.92 -34.48
#